data_AF-A0A136L087-F1
#
_entry.id   AF-A0A136L087-F1
#
_cell.length_a   1.000
_cell.length_b   1.000
_cell.length_c   1.000
_cell.angle_alpha   90.00
_cell.angle_beta   90.00
_cell.angle_gamma   90.00
#
_symmetry.space_group_name_H-M   'P 1'
#
loop_
_entity.id
_entity.type
_entity.pdbx_description
1 polymer ?
#
loop_
_entity_poly.entity_id
_entity_poly.type
_entity_poly.pdbx_seq_one_letter_code
_entity_poly.pdbx_strand_id
1 'polypeptide(L)'
;MADDAAFNNPTIPSRRGLGRSGEAQNAPQRDLLQKAPPLVLQQYFNGEVNLDRELASRYPAMPLMSLSSFRTTGLNPRRGVALLATQDGAASLRVEVNGETRAVSFVFAIGSMLGLGFSPLRLSDLDRGQWLDAMRAQEAASFLWGQARWEQDYVIATPGRHFYSFYAFSNHGHEAAARVTTEITGKLLDWLEKMWR
;
A
#
# COMPACT_ATOMS: atom_id res chain seq x y z
N MET A 1 -51.41 39.65 22.50
CA MET A 1 -52.78 39.43 22.02
C MET A 1 -52.63 38.79 20.64
N ALA A 2 -52.71 37.48 20.44
CA ALA A 2 -53.46 36.43 21.15
C ALA A 2 -52.69 35.11 21.34
N ASP A 3 -53.08 34.41 22.42
CA ASP A 3 -53.19 32.98 22.75
C ASP A 3 -52.48 31.87 21.95
N ASP A 4 -52.32 30.64 22.44
CA ASP A 4 -52.05 29.98 23.74
C ASP A 4 -52.14 28.46 23.43
N ALA A 5 -51.33 27.64 24.12
CA ALA A 5 -51.49 26.19 24.35
C ALA A 5 -51.55 25.19 23.15
N ALA A 6 -51.08 23.95 23.19
CA ALA A 6 -50.40 23.13 24.19
C ALA A 6 -49.85 21.83 23.52
N PHE A 7 -48.88 21.24 24.20
CA PHE A 7 -48.29 19.90 24.04
C PHE A 7 -49.30 18.76 23.84
N ASN A 8 -48.91 17.72 23.08
CA ASN A 8 -49.00 16.34 23.59
C ASN A 8 -48.15 15.33 22.81
N ASN A 9 -47.45 14.46 23.53
CA ASN A 9 -46.90 13.19 23.06
C ASN A 9 -47.47 12.08 23.96
N PRO A 10 -47.95 10.96 23.41
CA PRO A 10 -47.65 9.67 24.05
C PRO A 10 -47.42 8.49 23.06
N THR A 11 -46.27 7.82 23.22
CA THR A 11 -46.09 6.36 23.50
C THR A 11 -46.92 5.26 22.76
N ILE A 12 -46.28 4.54 21.80
CA ILE A 12 -46.18 3.04 21.54
C ILE A 12 -47.49 2.19 21.32
N PRO A 13 -47.54 0.95 20.71
CA PRO A 13 -46.96 0.28 19.51
C PRO A 13 -48.03 -0.37 18.57
N SER A 14 -47.65 -0.91 17.40
CA SER A 14 -48.04 -2.31 16.99
C SER A 14 -47.45 -2.76 15.64
N ARG A 15 -47.15 -4.05 15.63
CA ARG A 15 -46.42 -4.84 14.63
C ARG A 15 -47.38 -5.45 13.61
N ARG A 16 -46.85 -5.68 12.39
CA ARG A 16 -47.04 -6.87 11.52
C ARG A 16 -47.85 -6.69 10.22
N GLY A 17 -47.21 -7.08 9.11
CA GLY A 17 -47.78 -7.30 7.78
C GLY A 17 -46.73 -7.15 6.68
N LEU A 18 -45.70 -8.01 6.63
CA LEU A 18 -45.58 -9.09 5.62
C LEU A 18 -45.62 -8.59 4.16
N GLY A 19 -44.46 -8.58 3.50
CA GLY A 19 -44.41 -8.52 2.05
C GLY A 19 -43.12 -7.98 1.44
N ARG A 20 -42.00 -8.70 1.57
CA ARG A 20 -41.06 -9.01 0.47
C ARG A 20 -39.88 -9.81 1.02
N SER A 21 -40.04 -11.13 0.92
CA SER A 21 -38.95 -12.08 0.96
C SER A 21 -38.20 -11.99 -0.37
N GLY A 22 -36.89 -11.80 -0.29
CA GLY A 22 -35.99 -11.80 -1.44
C GLY A 22 -35.14 -10.53 -1.47
N GLU A 23 -33.82 -10.70 -1.51
CA GLU A 23 -32.82 -9.64 -1.75
C GLU A 23 -32.29 -8.87 -0.53
N ALA A 24 -31.95 -9.59 0.55
CA ALA A 24 -31.01 -9.07 1.54
C ALA A 24 -30.20 -10.21 2.16
N GLN A 25 -29.31 -10.83 1.39
CA GLN A 25 -28.31 -11.80 1.87
C GLN A 25 -27.34 -12.20 0.75
N ASN A 26 -26.49 -11.26 0.29
CA ASN A 26 -25.21 -11.57 -0.38
C ASN A 26 -24.37 -10.29 -0.59
N ALA A 27 -24.06 -9.59 0.50
CA ALA A 27 -22.93 -8.66 0.60
C ALA A 27 -22.03 -9.14 1.76
N PRO A 28 -20.71 -9.02 1.66
CA PRO A 28 -19.82 -10.19 1.69
C PRO A 28 -19.45 -10.62 3.11
N GLN A 29 -19.73 -11.88 3.44
CA GLN A 29 -19.18 -12.63 4.58
C GLN A 29 -17.62 -12.74 4.57
N ARG A 30 -16.93 -12.14 3.57
CA ARG A 30 -15.48 -12.29 3.34
C ARG A 30 -14.60 -11.35 4.19
N ASP A 31 -15.18 -10.34 4.85
CA ASP A 31 -14.41 -9.37 5.65
C ASP A 31 -14.16 -9.82 7.10
N LEU A 32 -14.96 -10.75 7.64
CA LEU A 32 -14.89 -11.13 9.06
C LEU A 32 -13.68 -11.99 9.45
N LEU A 33 -12.89 -12.44 8.46
CA LEU A 33 -11.71 -13.28 8.66
C LEU A 33 -10.38 -12.55 8.37
N GLN A 34 -10.42 -11.30 7.91
CA GLN A 34 -9.19 -10.56 7.66
C GLN A 34 -8.59 -10.08 8.98
N LYS A 35 -7.29 -10.33 9.18
CA LYS A 35 -6.53 -9.73 10.28
C LYS A 35 -6.76 -8.21 10.31
N ALA A 36 -7.00 -7.66 11.50
CA ALA A 36 -7.18 -6.22 11.65
C ALA A 36 -5.93 -5.46 11.18
N PRO A 37 -6.07 -4.24 10.61
CA PRO A 37 -4.92 -3.45 10.19
C PRO A 37 -4.03 -3.14 11.40
N PRO A 38 -2.71 -2.94 11.21
CA PRO A 38 -1.87 -2.31 12.23
C PRO A 38 -2.47 -1.00 12.75
N LEU A 39 -2.33 -0.72 14.05
CA LEU A 39 -2.99 0.42 14.72
C LEU A 39 -2.81 1.75 13.99
N VAL A 40 -1.60 2.07 13.55
CA VAL A 40 -1.32 3.33 12.83
C VAL A 40 -2.08 3.43 11.50
N LEU A 41 -2.32 2.31 10.84
CA LEU A 41 -3.11 2.31 9.61
C LEU A 41 -4.60 2.46 9.90
N GLN A 42 -5.10 1.87 10.99
CA GLN A 42 -6.48 2.13 11.45
C GLN A 42 -6.69 3.62 11.73
N GLN A 43 -5.78 4.24 12.49
CA GLN A 43 -5.82 5.68 12.80
C GLN A 43 -5.75 6.53 11.53
N TYR A 44 -4.90 6.14 10.57
CA TYR A 44 -4.80 6.86 9.29
C TYR A 44 -6.11 6.78 8.49
N PHE A 45 -6.72 5.60 8.39
CA PHE A 45 -8.00 5.45 7.68
C PHE A 45 -9.15 6.19 8.37
N ASN A 46 -9.06 6.38 9.68
CA ASN A 46 -10.00 7.22 10.44
C ASN A 46 -9.70 8.73 10.34
N GLY A 47 -8.61 9.12 9.67
CA GLY A 47 -8.18 10.52 9.57
C GLY A 47 -7.58 11.09 10.87
N GLU A 48 -7.25 10.23 11.84
CA GLU A 48 -6.71 10.62 13.14
C GLU A 48 -5.22 10.97 13.07
N VAL A 49 -4.51 10.48 12.05
CA VAL A 49 -3.06 10.63 11.96
C VAL A 49 -2.56 10.88 10.54
N ASN A 50 -1.45 11.62 10.42
CA ASN A 50 -0.73 11.78 9.17
C ASN A 50 0.29 10.63 9.01
N LEU A 51 0.02 9.72 8.07
CA LEU A 51 0.81 8.50 7.89
C LEU A 51 2.27 8.78 7.50
N ASP A 52 2.52 9.76 6.64
CA ASP A 52 3.89 10.11 6.24
C ASP A 52 4.72 10.55 7.45
N ARG A 53 4.17 11.43 8.29
CA ARG A 53 4.84 11.90 9.51
C ARG A 53 5.12 10.75 10.47
N GLU A 54 4.13 9.90 10.74
CA GLU A 54 4.27 8.77 11.66
C GLU A 54 5.33 7.79 11.19
N LEU A 55 5.27 7.38 9.92
CA LEU A 55 6.23 6.44 9.36
C LEU A 55 7.62 7.07 9.30
N ALA A 56 7.76 8.32 8.83
CA ALA A 56 9.06 8.98 8.76
C ALA A 56 9.73 9.10 10.14
N SER A 57 8.95 9.30 11.21
CA SER A 57 9.50 9.37 12.57
C SER A 57 10.13 8.06 13.06
N ARG A 58 9.68 6.91 12.54
CA ARG A 58 10.22 5.58 12.87
C ARG A 58 11.56 5.30 12.19
N TYR A 59 11.86 6.00 11.10
CA TYR A 59 13.03 5.77 10.26
C TYR A 59 13.88 7.05 10.12
N PRO A 60 14.58 7.48 11.20
CA PRO A 60 15.33 8.75 11.18
C PRO A 60 16.48 8.77 10.17
N ALA A 61 17.04 7.60 9.82
CA ALA A 61 18.17 7.46 8.91
C ALA A 61 17.78 6.78 7.59
N MET A 62 16.63 7.13 6.99
CA MET A 62 16.23 6.56 5.70
C MET A 62 17.26 6.85 4.59
N PRO A 63 17.87 5.82 3.97
CA PRO A 63 18.83 6.02 2.89
C PRO A 63 18.13 6.63 1.67
N LEU A 64 18.83 7.54 0.99
CA LEU A 64 18.32 8.22 -0.22
C LEU A 64 18.88 7.56 -1.48
N MET A 65 18.01 6.86 -2.19
CA MET A 65 18.29 6.26 -3.48
C MET A 65 18.28 7.34 -4.57
N SER A 66 19.46 7.53 -5.16
CA SER A 66 19.76 8.58 -6.16
C SER A 66 20.48 8.04 -7.39
N LEU A 67 20.82 6.75 -7.40
CA LEU A 67 21.30 6.02 -8.56
C LEU A 67 20.27 4.96 -8.95
N SER A 68 20.13 4.67 -10.24
CA SER A 68 19.21 3.65 -10.74
C SER A 68 19.78 2.89 -11.94
N SER A 69 19.58 1.58 -11.98
CA SER A 69 19.87 0.71 -13.13
C SER A 69 18.70 -0.24 -13.36
N PHE A 70 18.24 -0.35 -14.59
CA PHE A 70 17.13 -1.24 -14.97
C PHE A 70 17.63 -2.27 -15.97
N ARG A 71 17.34 -3.55 -15.70
CA ARG A 71 17.73 -4.66 -16.56
C ARG A 71 16.55 -5.59 -16.76
N THR A 72 16.52 -6.19 -17.93
CA THR A 72 15.70 -7.35 -18.23
C THR A 72 16.63 -8.49 -18.60
N THR A 73 16.48 -9.63 -17.95
CA THR A 73 17.29 -10.84 -18.18
C THR A 73 16.40 -12.04 -18.42
N GLY A 74 16.95 -13.08 -19.05
CA GLY A 74 16.22 -14.30 -19.38
C GLY A 74 15.39 -14.18 -20.68
N LEU A 75 15.45 -15.24 -21.49
CA LEU A 75 14.63 -15.38 -22.70
C LEU A 75 13.25 -15.95 -22.37
N ASN A 76 13.16 -16.83 -21.36
CA ASN A 76 11.90 -17.38 -20.85
C ASN A 76 12.12 -18.09 -19.47
N PRO A 77 11.48 -17.69 -18.36
CA PRO A 77 10.67 -16.48 -18.21
C PRO A 77 11.53 -15.22 -18.17
N ARG A 78 11.02 -14.15 -18.76
CA ARG A 78 11.61 -12.81 -18.68
C ARG A 78 11.67 -12.39 -17.20
N ARG A 79 12.81 -11.92 -16.70
CA ARG A 79 12.96 -11.37 -15.36
C ARG A 79 13.37 -9.91 -15.45
N GLY A 80 12.65 -9.06 -14.75
CA GLY A 80 12.99 -7.66 -14.58
C GLY A 80 13.76 -7.46 -13.28
N VAL A 81 14.84 -6.69 -13.32
CA VAL A 81 15.55 -6.21 -12.12
C VAL A 81 15.79 -4.71 -12.23
N ALA A 82 15.23 -3.95 -11.30
CA ALA A 82 15.60 -2.57 -11.02
C ALA A 82 16.50 -2.54 -9.78
N LEU A 83 17.63 -1.84 -9.87
CA LEU A 83 18.52 -1.59 -8.75
C LEU A 83 18.57 -0.09 -8.51
N LEU A 84 18.15 0.34 -7.33
CA LEU A 84 18.25 1.70 -6.85
C LEU A 84 19.28 1.75 -5.73
N ALA A 85 20.15 2.75 -5.69
CA ALA A 85 21.23 2.82 -4.72
C ALA A 85 21.52 4.23 -4.21
N THR A 86 22.13 4.33 -3.05
CA THR A 86 22.76 5.55 -2.55
C THR A 86 24.02 5.87 -3.38
N GLN A 87 24.45 7.14 -3.40
CA GLN A 87 25.63 7.55 -4.19
C GLN A 87 26.93 6.87 -3.74
N ASP A 88 27.05 6.59 -2.44
CA ASP A 88 28.18 5.93 -1.81
C ASP A 88 28.09 4.39 -1.89
N GLY A 89 26.99 3.83 -2.43
CA GLY A 89 26.75 2.40 -2.49
C GLY A 89 26.49 1.73 -1.13
N ALA A 90 26.35 2.48 -0.04
CA ALA A 90 26.14 1.94 1.30
C ALA A 90 24.77 1.25 1.46
N ALA A 91 23.77 1.66 0.69
CA ALA A 91 22.45 1.02 0.69
C ALA A 91 21.87 0.90 -0.71
N SER A 92 21.00 -0.10 -0.90
CA SER A 92 20.26 -0.28 -2.14
C SER A 92 18.85 -0.82 -1.92
N LEU A 93 17.98 -0.48 -2.85
CA LEU A 93 16.65 -1.06 -3.02
C LEU A 93 16.63 -1.76 -4.37
N ARG A 94 16.53 -3.09 -4.35
CA ARG A 94 16.32 -3.88 -5.56
C ARG A 94 14.84 -4.22 -5.70
N VAL A 95 14.29 -4.02 -6.88
CA VAL A 95 12.92 -4.43 -7.23
C VAL A 95 13.03 -5.48 -8.33
N GLU A 96 12.52 -6.68 -8.07
CA GLU A 96 12.53 -7.76 -9.04
C GLU A 96 11.10 -8.09 -9.46
N VAL A 97 10.89 -8.34 -10.76
CA VAL A 97 9.59 -8.77 -11.30
C VAL A 97 9.78 -10.05 -12.11
N ASN A 98 9.01 -11.08 -11.77
CA ASN A 98 8.89 -12.28 -12.60
C ASN A 98 7.95 -11.98 -13.77
N GLY A 99 8.41 -12.10 -15.01
CA GLY A 99 7.62 -11.76 -16.20
C GLY A 99 6.52 -12.75 -16.56
N GLU A 100 6.53 -13.97 -16.02
CA GLU A 100 5.46 -14.95 -16.21
C GLU A 100 4.34 -14.73 -15.17
N THR A 101 4.70 -14.66 -13.90
CA THR A 101 3.71 -14.54 -12.81
C THR A 101 3.35 -13.09 -12.49
N ARG A 102 4.14 -12.12 -12.98
CA ARG A 102 4.07 -10.69 -12.63
C ARG A 102 4.23 -10.40 -11.14
N ALA A 103 4.73 -11.38 -10.38
CA ALA A 103 5.06 -11.23 -8.98
C ALA A 103 6.24 -10.26 -8.82
N VAL A 104 6.13 -9.36 -7.85
CA VAL A 104 7.16 -8.37 -7.52
C VAL A 104 7.75 -8.68 -6.15
N SER A 105 9.06 -8.46 -6.02
CA SER A 105 9.76 -8.47 -4.74
C SER A 105 10.60 -7.20 -4.58
N PHE A 106 10.73 -6.75 -3.34
CA PHE A 106 11.52 -5.60 -2.94
C PHE A 106 12.58 -6.09 -1.96
N VAL A 107 13.85 -5.84 -2.25
CA VAL A 107 14.96 -6.22 -1.39
C VAL A 107 15.73 -4.97 -0.98
N PHE A 108 15.65 -4.63 0.30
CA PHE A 108 16.39 -3.53 0.90
C PHE A 108 17.69 -4.05 1.46
N ALA A 109 18.82 -3.58 0.94
CA ALA A 109 20.14 -3.89 1.47
C ALA A 109 20.73 -2.67 2.16
N ILE A 110 21.17 -2.83 3.40
CA ILE A 110 21.78 -1.77 4.22
C ILE A 110 23.18 -2.20 4.64
N GLY A 111 24.15 -1.31 4.48
CA GLY A 111 25.55 -1.54 4.82
C GLY A 111 26.21 -2.67 4.03
N SER A 112 25.65 -3.06 2.89
CA SER A 112 26.11 -4.21 2.07
C SER A 112 26.24 -5.55 2.82
N MET A 113 25.62 -5.69 4.00
CA MET A 113 25.73 -6.89 4.85
C MET A 113 24.40 -7.60 5.08
N LEU A 114 23.29 -6.86 5.11
CA LEU A 114 21.97 -7.39 5.45
C LEU A 114 20.94 -6.99 4.39
N GLY A 115 20.23 -7.99 3.86
CA GLY A 115 19.16 -7.83 2.88
C GLY A 115 17.81 -8.25 3.47
N LEU A 116 16.84 -7.34 3.44
CA LEU A 116 15.45 -7.58 3.86
C LEU A 116 14.57 -7.67 2.61
N GLY A 117 13.97 -8.84 2.39
CA GLY A 117 13.12 -9.11 1.25
C GLY A 117 11.63 -9.04 1.59
N PHE A 118 10.86 -8.39 0.74
CA PHE A 118 9.42 -8.21 0.89
C PHE A 118 8.74 -8.57 -0.43
N SER A 119 7.80 -9.51 -0.41
CA SER A 119 7.11 -9.97 -1.61
C SER A 119 5.60 -9.90 -1.41
N PRO A 120 4.95 -8.80 -1.80
CA PRO A 120 3.49 -8.73 -1.82
C PRO A 120 2.95 -9.85 -2.72
N LEU A 121 2.30 -10.84 -2.11
CA LEU A 121 1.82 -12.01 -2.85
C LEU A 121 0.44 -11.73 -3.43
N ARG A 122 0.12 -12.46 -4.52
CA ARG A 122 -1.22 -12.50 -5.13
C ARG A 122 -1.77 -11.13 -5.54
N LEU A 123 -0.91 -10.23 -6.01
CA LEU A 123 -1.35 -8.96 -6.60
C LEU A 123 -2.15 -9.21 -7.89
N SER A 124 -3.39 -8.76 -7.93
CA SER A 124 -4.20 -8.75 -9.14
C SER A 124 -3.76 -7.65 -10.11
N ASP A 125 -4.26 -7.69 -11.34
CA ASP A 125 -4.00 -6.63 -12.33
C ASP A 125 -4.60 -5.30 -11.89
N LEU A 126 -5.72 -5.34 -11.15
CA LEU A 126 -6.34 -4.16 -10.55
C LEU A 126 -5.46 -3.56 -9.45
N ASP A 127 -4.92 -4.38 -8.54
CA ASP A 127 -4.06 -3.88 -7.44
C ASP A 127 -2.81 -3.19 -7.99
N ARG A 128 -2.19 -3.79 -9.03
CA ARG A 128 -1.01 -3.24 -9.70
C ARG A 128 -1.33 -1.93 -10.43
N GLY A 129 -2.43 -1.88 -11.17
CA GLY A 129 -2.86 -0.67 -11.87
C GLY A 129 -3.17 0.48 -10.92
N GLN A 130 -4.00 0.22 -9.89
CA GLN A 130 -4.37 1.22 -8.88
C GLN A 130 -3.15 1.78 -8.15
N TRP A 131 -2.18 0.93 -7.82
CA TRP A 131 -0.96 1.41 -7.18
C TRP A 131 -0.11 2.29 -8.09
N LEU A 132 0.05 1.95 -9.38
CA LEU A 132 0.74 2.80 -10.35
C LEU A 132 0.06 4.16 -10.50
N ASP A 133 -1.27 4.17 -10.61
CA ASP A 133 -2.06 5.39 -10.77
C ASP A 133 -1.97 6.28 -9.54
N ALA A 134 -2.10 5.70 -8.33
CA ALA A 134 -1.96 6.43 -7.06
C ALA A 134 -0.55 7.03 -6.89
N MET A 135 0.48 6.26 -7.24
CA MET A 135 1.87 6.73 -7.22
C MET A 135 2.13 7.87 -8.21
N ARG A 136 1.43 7.89 -9.36
CA ARG A 136 1.54 8.97 -10.36
C ARG A 136 0.77 10.22 -9.97
N ALA A 137 -0.37 10.07 -9.28
CA ALA A 137 -1.18 11.19 -8.80
C ALA A 137 -0.44 12.01 -7.72
N GLN A 138 0.38 11.36 -6.89
CA GLN A 138 1.20 11.99 -5.84
C GLN A 138 0.38 12.69 -4.73
N GLU A 139 -0.89 12.37 -4.58
CA GLU A 139 -1.79 13.09 -3.67
C GLU A 139 -1.75 12.55 -2.24
N ALA A 140 -1.57 11.23 -2.09
CA ALA A 140 -1.68 10.54 -0.82
C ALA A 140 -0.77 9.32 -0.73
N ALA A 141 -0.73 8.70 0.45
CA ALA A 141 -0.06 7.43 0.65
C ALA A 141 -0.67 6.36 -0.27
N SER A 142 0.20 5.67 -1.00
CA SER A 142 -0.13 4.61 -1.95
C SER A 142 0.23 3.24 -1.35
N PHE A 143 -0.67 2.28 -1.48
CA PHE A 143 -0.55 0.97 -0.84
C PHE A 143 -0.48 -0.14 -1.88
N LEU A 144 0.53 -1.00 -1.77
CA LEU A 144 0.70 -2.19 -2.59
C LEU A 144 0.55 -3.44 -1.72
N TRP A 145 -0.61 -4.08 -1.82
CA TRP A 145 -0.95 -5.34 -1.15
C TRP A 145 -1.87 -6.18 -2.04
N GLY A 146 -1.94 -7.48 -1.74
CA GLY A 146 -2.94 -8.38 -2.32
C GLY A 146 -4.22 -8.44 -1.48
N GLN A 147 -5.07 -9.43 -1.77
CA GLN A 147 -6.33 -9.65 -1.03
C GLN A 147 -6.12 -10.02 0.44
N ALA A 148 -5.04 -10.73 0.78
CA ALA A 148 -4.68 -11.11 2.15
C ALA A 148 -3.92 -9.96 2.85
N ARG A 149 -4.54 -8.78 2.86
CA ARG A 149 -4.02 -7.54 3.44
C ARG A 149 -3.50 -7.80 4.86
N TRP A 150 -2.34 -7.23 5.21
CA TRP A 150 -1.69 -7.32 6.55
C TRP A 150 -1.20 -8.71 6.98
N GLU A 151 -1.64 -9.77 6.32
CA GLU A 151 -1.20 -11.15 6.55
C GLU A 151 0.03 -11.51 5.70
N GLN A 152 0.30 -10.70 4.69
CA GLN A 152 1.42 -10.83 3.77
C GLN A 152 2.27 -9.57 3.78
N ASP A 153 3.44 -9.65 3.16
CA ASP A 153 4.27 -8.47 2.97
C ASP A 153 3.52 -7.42 2.15
N TYR A 154 3.69 -6.16 2.50
CA TYR A 154 3.09 -5.04 1.79
C TYR A 154 4.05 -3.86 1.73
N VAL A 155 3.84 -3.00 0.73
CA VAL A 155 4.64 -1.79 0.54
C VAL A 155 3.72 -0.58 0.61
N ILE A 156 4.15 0.43 1.36
CA ILE A 156 3.53 1.74 1.42
C ILE A 156 4.51 2.72 0.80
N ALA A 157 4.03 3.56 -0.10
CA ALA A 157 4.80 4.66 -0.64
C ALA A 157 4.10 5.98 -0.33
N THR A 158 4.85 6.95 0.18
CA THR A 158 4.33 8.27 0.54
C THR A 158 5.03 9.34 -0.29
N PRO A 159 4.29 10.28 -0.89
CA PRO A 159 4.87 11.36 -1.65
C PRO A 159 5.48 12.40 -0.72
N GLY A 160 6.73 12.77 -0.96
CA GLY A 160 7.41 13.91 -0.34
C GLY A 160 7.79 14.94 -1.40
N ARG A 161 8.25 16.12 -0.96
CA ARG A 161 8.53 17.26 -1.86
C ARG A 161 9.55 16.96 -2.96
N HIS A 162 10.56 16.15 -2.65
CA HIS A 162 11.69 15.85 -3.54
C HIS A 162 12.00 14.36 -3.66
N PHE A 163 11.26 13.51 -2.93
CA PHE A 163 11.44 12.08 -2.90
C PHE A 163 10.13 11.39 -2.56
N TYR A 164 10.04 10.11 -2.88
CA TYR A 164 9.06 9.19 -2.32
C TYR A 164 9.71 8.40 -1.19
N SER A 165 9.03 8.29 -0.05
CA SER A 165 9.45 7.35 0.98
C SER A 165 8.73 6.03 0.73
N PHE A 166 9.50 4.98 0.49
CA PHE A 166 9.03 3.60 0.40
C PHE A 166 9.24 2.93 1.76
N TYR A 167 8.20 2.31 2.26
CA TYR A 167 8.18 1.52 3.48
C TYR A 167 7.69 0.12 3.14
N ALA A 168 8.40 -0.90 3.57
CA ALA A 168 8.03 -2.29 3.37
C ALA A 168 7.89 -2.99 4.71
N PHE A 169 6.84 -3.77 4.85
CA PHE A 169 6.46 -4.41 6.10
C PHE A 169 6.25 -5.89 5.86
N SER A 170 6.80 -6.73 6.73
CA SER A 170 6.53 -8.17 6.72
C SER A 170 5.64 -8.57 7.89
N ASN A 171 4.81 -9.58 7.68
CA ASN A 171 4.07 -10.22 8.77
C ASN A 171 4.99 -10.94 9.78
N HIS A 172 6.29 -11.08 9.46
CA HIS A 172 7.32 -11.64 10.35
C HIS A 172 8.04 -10.58 11.20
N GLY A 173 7.53 -9.35 11.26
CA GLY A 173 7.98 -8.33 12.22
C GLY A 173 9.27 -7.59 11.84
N HIS A 174 9.78 -7.79 10.62
CA HIS A 174 10.83 -6.93 10.07
C HIS A 174 10.23 -5.94 9.09
N GLU A 175 10.86 -4.78 9.02
CA GLU A 175 10.41 -3.64 8.22
C GLU A 175 11.64 -2.95 7.62
N ALA A 176 11.46 -2.27 6.49
CA ALA A 176 12.52 -1.51 5.85
C ALA A 176 11.97 -0.23 5.23
N ALA A 177 12.83 0.78 5.11
CA ALA A 177 12.47 2.04 4.51
C ALA A 177 13.60 2.61 3.66
N ALA A 178 13.23 3.29 2.58
CA ALA A 178 14.16 4.06 1.77
C ALA A 178 13.44 5.27 1.15
N ARG A 179 14.19 6.34 0.93
CA ARG A 179 13.73 7.48 0.11
C ARG A 179 14.23 7.29 -1.30
N VAL A 180 13.41 7.58 -2.29
CA VAL A 180 13.76 7.49 -3.71
C VAL A 180 13.46 8.84 -4.35
N THR A 181 14.43 9.42 -5.05
CA THR A 181 14.22 10.70 -5.74
C THR A 181 13.06 10.61 -6.73
N THR A 182 12.32 11.71 -6.91
CA THR A 182 11.14 11.74 -7.81
C THR A 182 11.46 11.30 -9.24
N GLU A 183 12.64 11.66 -9.76
CA GLU A 183 13.10 11.23 -11.07
C GLU A 183 13.23 9.70 -11.17
N ILE A 184 13.86 9.08 -10.18
CA ILE A 184 14.04 7.63 -10.15
C ILE A 184 12.71 6.92 -9.93
N THR A 185 11.83 7.48 -9.09
CA THR A 185 10.48 6.94 -8.91
C THR A 185 9.73 6.92 -10.24
N GLY A 186 9.78 8.00 -11.04
CA GLY A 186 9.18 8.02 -12.37
C GLY A 186 9.71 6.89 -13.27
N LYS A 187 11.03 6.74 -13.36
CA LYS A 187 11.69 5.67 -14.12
C LYS A 187 11.28 4.27 -13.62
N LEU A 188 11.15 4.09 -12.31
CA LEU A 188 10.71 2.84 -11.69
C LEU A 188 9.27 2.50 -12.07
N LEU A 189 8.35 3.48 -12.00
CA LEU A 189 6.94 3.27 -12.32
C LEU A 189 6.75 2.91 -13.79
N ASP A 190 7.42 3.62 -14.70
CA ASP A 190 7.36 3.33 -16.14
C ASP A 190 7.93 1.94 -16.47
N TRP A 191 8.97 1.53 -15.73
CA TRP A 191 9.54 0.20 -15.87
C TRP A 191 8.60 -0.88 -15.31
N LEU A 192 7.99 -0.67 -14.14
CA LEU A 192 7.02 -1.59 -13.54
C LEU A 192 5.79 -1.77 -14.45
N GLU A 193 5.26 -0.67 -15.02
CA GLU A 193 4.15 -0.74 -15.96
C GLU A 193 4.47 -1.63 -17.18
N LYS A 194 5.68 -1.52 -17.73
CA LYS A 194 6.14 -2.38 -18.84
C LYS A 194 6.32 -3.85 -18.46
N MET A 195 6.58 -4.14 -17.17
CA MET A 195 6.75 -5.51 -16.68
C MET A 195 5.42 -6.16 -16.26
N TRP A 196 4.40 -5.36 -15.93
CA TRP A 196 3.08 -5.83 -15.51
C TRP A 196 2.04 -5.90 -16.63
N ARG A 197 2.29 -5.21 -17.75
CA ARG A 197 1.55 -5.35 -19.01
C ARG A 197 2.11 -6.49 -19.85
#